data_AF-A0A535YFW5-F1
#
_entry.id   AF-A0A535YFW5-F1
#
_cell.length_a   1.000
_cell.length_b   1.000
_cell.length_c   1.000
_cell.angle_alpha   90.00
_cell.angle_beta   90.00
_cell.angle_gamma   90.00
#
_symmetry.space_group_name_H-M   'P 1'
#
loop_
_entity.id
_entity.type
_entity.pdbx_description
1 polymer ?
#
loop_
_entity_poly.entity_id
_entity_poly.type
_entity_poly.pdbx_seq_one_letter_code
_entity_poly.pdbx_strand_id
1 'polypeptide(L)'
;MSGPLATALIAQLGELQRWFEGRLVSEPAPTDEVVPAERYLDVAFLRAAIPRAASTHAHAKHHVDGVELPDDGADADLRIAVSRFTRQYSSSISAVALVALARGVGLDLSASRCRLIVRSNIPFLVTLDLREDEAMRCAERPTTLPATGPIVPTLAELRAYVWRKLYAENIAPLFERAREITKVSPRLMWTNAAEWVGLTSDTADEYLSPAAAAPFVEDRIAVLGAAALPGVTGPNPLTSLLTWSDPASDLPHGHHVRGVCCVTFYLSDRLGRLCANCPFLPADDRLALVRERHGVPMGTPGGPAEQRAIRVGLEKLGIAGR
;
A
#
# COMPACT_ATOMS: atom_id res chain seq x y z
N MET A 1 18.15 3.98 4.79
CA MET A 1 19.11 2.91 4.47
C MET A 1 19.92 3.50 3.36
N SER A 2 21.23 3.55 3.51
CA SER A 2 22.13 4.17 2.55
C SER A 2 23.07 3.11 1.99
N GLY A 3 23.55 3.30 0.76
CA GLY A 3 24.50 2.41 0.11
C GLY A 3 23.93 1.59 -1.05
N PRO A 4 24.75 0.72 -1.65
CA PRO A 4 24.41 -0.05 -2.84
C PRO A 4 23.07 -0.79 -2.78
N LEU A 5 22.71 -1.41 -1.65
CA LEU A 5 21.44 -2.14 -1.52
C LEU A 5 20.22 -1.21 -1.59
N ALA A 6 20.28 -0.03 -0.98
CA ALA A 6 19.22 0.97 -1.12
C ALA A 6 19.09 1.44 -2.56
N THR A 7 20.19 1.79 -3.21
CA THR A 7 20.18 2.24 -4.61
C THR A 7 19.58 1.17 -5.52
N ALA A 8 19.98 -0.10 -5.33
CA ALA A 8 19.47 -1.21 -6.12
C ALA A 8 17.97 -1.43 -5.87
N LEU A 9 17.50 -1.40 -4.62
CA LEU A 9 16.08 -1.55 -4.29
C LEU A 9 15.23 -0.39 -4.82
N ILE A 10 15.72 0.85 -4.76
CA ILE A 10 15.05 2.01 -5.36
C ILE A 10 14.89 1.81 -6.86
N ALA A 11 15.92 1.31 -7.55
CA ALA A 11 15.82 0.98 -8.97
C ALA A 11 14.79 -0.13 -9.24
N GLN A 12 14.77 -1.19 -8.43
CA GLN A 12 13.76 -2.27 -8.54
C GLN A 12 12.33 -1.77 -8.32
N LEU A 13 12.13 -0.84 -7.38
CA LEU A 13 10.83 -0.18 -7.20
C LEU A 13 10.45 0.67 -8.42
N GLY A 14 11.42 1.33 -9.04
CA GLY A 14 11.24 2.10 -10.27
C GLY A 14 10.80 1.26 -11.48
N GLU A 15 11.21 -0.01 -11.57
CA GLU A 15 10.74 -0.93 -12.61
C GLU A 15 9.23 -1.17 -12.53
N LEU A 16 8.63 -1.06 -11.33
CA LEU A 16 7.19 -1.16 -11.08
C LEU A 16 6.46 0.20 -11.18
N GLN A 17 7.17 1.26 -11.61
CA GLN A 17 6.60 2.53 -12.03
C GLN A 17 5.66 3.18 -10.99
N ARG A 18 4.57 3.76 -11.50
CA ARG A 18 3.63 4.72 -10.94
C ARG A 18 3.34 4.62 -9.43
N TRP A 19 3.19 3.41 -8.88
CA TRP A 19 2.79 3.23 -7.47
C TRP A 19 3.96 2.97 -6.51
N PHE A 20 5.11 2.59 -7.05
CA PHE A 20 6.29 2.12 -6.32
C PHE A 20 7.44 3.12 -6.37
N GLU A 21 7.52 3.92 -7.44
CA GLU A 21 8.52 4.98 -7.56
C GLU A 21 8.45 5.94 -6.37
N GLY A 22 9.62 6.25 -5.80
CA GLY A 22 9.77 7.15 -4.67
C GLY A 22 9.34 6.57 -3.31
N ARG A 23 8.79 5.35 -3.22
CA ARG A 23 8.33 4.78 -1.93
C ARG A 23 9.45 4.55 -0.92
N LEU A 24 10.63 4.17 -1.40
CA LEU A 24 11.85 4.06 -0.60
C LEU A 24 12.74 5.28 -0.86
N VAL A 25 13.18 5.92 0.22
CA VAL A 25 14.12 7.04 0.17
C VAL A 25 15.37 6.66 0.97
N SER A 26 16.55 6.79 0.36
CA SER A 26 17.82 6.50 1.03
C SER A 26 18.09 7.51 2.15
N GLU A 27 17.95 8.79 1.84
CA GLU A 27 18.17 9.93 2.73
C GLU A 27 17.01 10.93 2.63
N PRO A 28 16.27 11.20 3.73
CA PRO A 28 15.24 12.23 3.75
C PRO A 28 15.81 13.63 3.49
N ALA A 29 15.01 14.50 2.88
CA ALA A 29 15.39 15.91 2.73
C ALA A 29 15.37 16.63 4.10
N PRO A 30 16.16 17.71 4.30
CA PRO A 30 16.15 18.46 5.57
C PRO A 30 14.78 19.04 5.96
N THR A 31 13.90 19.25 4.99
CA THR A 31 12.54 19.77 5.17
C THR A 31 11.51 18.68 5.47
N ASP A 32 11.91 17.42 5.51
CA ASP A 32 11.00 16.31 5.68
C ASP A 32 10.53 16.14 7.13
N GLU A 33 9.22 16.00 7.31
CA GLU A 33 8.67 15.46 8.56
C GLU A 33 8.93 13.95 8.58
N VAL A 34 9.96 13.54 9.32
CA VAL A 34 10.36 12.14 9.48
C VAL A 34 9.91 11.63 10.84
N VAL A 35 9.12 10.55 10.85
CA VAL A 35 8.55 9.96 12.06
C VAL A 35 9.01 8.50 12.17
N PRO A 36 9.70 8.11 13.25
CA PRO A 36 9.98 6.69 13.51
C PRO A 36 8.68 5.89 13.59
N ALA A 37 8.62 4.72 12.92
CA ALA A 37 7.41 3.91 12.87
C ALA A 37 6.89 3.53 14.27
N GLU A 38 7.79 3.28 15.23
CA GLU A 38 7.44 3.00 16.63
C GLU A 38 6.62 4.11 17.29
N ARG A 39 6.76 5.37 16.85
CA ARG A 39 5.94 6.48 17.37
C ARG A 39 4.47 6.29 17.04
N TYR A 40 4.12 5.61 15.95
CA TYR A 40 2.73 5.29 15.65
C TYR A 40 2.16 4.14 16.49
N LEU A 41 2.99 3.47 17.30
CA LEU A 41 2.53 2.50 18.31
C LEU A 41 2.19 3.17 19.65
N ASP A 42 2.58 4.43 19.84
CA ASP A 42 2.13 5.27 20.94
C ASP A 42 0.71 5.79 20.68
N VAL A 43 -0.21 5.50 21.59
CA VAL A 43 -1.64 5.82 21.42
C VAL A 43 -1.90 7.32 21.35
N ALA A 44 -1.16 8.13 22.12
CA ALA A 44 -1.36 9.58 22.13
C ALA A 44 -0.90 10.20 20.81
N PHE A 45 0.26 9.79 20.32
CA PHE A 45 0.77 10.22 19.03
C PHE A 45 -0.13 9.77 17.87
N LEU A 46 -0.53 8.51 17.83
CA LEU A 46 -1.39 7.98 16.78
C LEU A 46 -2.76 8.67 16.75
N ARG A 47 -3.31 9.01 17.93
CA ARG A 47 -4.58 9.75 18.06
C ARG A 47 -4.51 11.15 17.44
N ALA A 48 -3.35 11.80 17.53
CA ALA A 48 -3.12 13.08 16.86
C ALA A 48 -2.83 12.91 15.35
N ALA A 49 -2.19 11.81 14.96
CA ALA A 49 -1.81 11.58 13.56
C ALA A 49 -2.97 11.17 12.65
N ILE A 50 -3.88 10.30 13.11
CA ILE A 50 -4.97 9.76 12.27
C ILE A 50 -5.88 10.88 11.71
N PRO A 51 -6.38 11.85 12.49
CA PRO A 51 -7.27 12.90 11.98
C PRO A 51 -6.61 13.76 10.90
N ARG A 52 -5.28 13.99 10.98
CA ARG A 52 -4.54 14.75 9.95
C ARG A 52 -4.70 14.12 8.56
N ALA A 53 -4.87 12.80 8.48
CA ALA A 53 -5.04 12.09 7.22
C ALA A 53 -6.38 12.38 6.52
N ALA A 54 -7.34 13.03 7.19
CA ALA A 54 -8.62 13.42 6.57
C ALA A 54 -8.48 14.55 5.54
N SER A 55 -7.38 15.31 5.54
CA SER A 55 -7.14 16.36 4.54
C SER A 55 -5.68 16.44 4.11
N THR A 56 -5.44 16.55 2.80
CA THR A 56 -4.12 16.82 2.22
C THR A 56 -3.76 18.29 2.15
N HIS A 57 -4.72 19.17 2.42
CA HIS A 57 -4.55 20.61 2.41
C HIS A 57 -4.76 21.18 3.82
N ALA A 58 -3.91 22.12 4.23
CA ALA A 58 -4.29 23.06 5.26
C ALA A 58 -5.45 23.91 4.69
N HIS A 59 -6.70 23.57 5.01
CA HIS A 59 -7.90 24.39 4.79
C HIS A 59 -8.12 24.97 3.37
N ALA A 60 -7.91 24.20 2.30
CA ALA A 60 -8.34 24.63 0.97
C ALA A 60 -9.82 24.28 0.77
N LYS A 61 -10.70 25.29 0.70
CA LYS A 61 -12.10 25.11 0.32
C LYS A 61 -12.16 24.52 -1.09
N HIS A 62 -12.64 23.29 -1.22
CA HIS A 62 -12.84 22.67 -2.52
C HIS A 62 -14.21 23.07 -3.07
N HIS A 63 -14.27 23.36 -4.38
CA HIS A 63 -15.53 23.63 -5.08
C HIS A 63 -15.68 22.59 -6.18
N VAL A 64 -16.84 21.94 -6.24
CA VAL A 64 -17.26 21.09 -7.35
C VAL A 64 -18.56 21.67 -7.87
N ASP A 65 -18.60 22.07 -9.14
CA ASP A 65 -19.77 22.67 -9.79
C ASP A 65 -20.40 23.87 -9.04
N GLY A 66 -19.55 24.69 -8.41
CA GLY A 66 -19.99 25.86 -7.64
C GLY A 66 -20.48 25.55 -6.22
N VAL A 67 -20.46 24.29 -5.80
CA VAL A 67 -20.81 23.85 -4.44
C VAL A 67 -19.55 23.81 -3.57
N GLU A 68 -19.55 24.57 -2.49
CA GLU A 68 -18.51 24.50 -1.45
C GLU A 68 -18.61 23.14 -0.74
N LEU A 69 -17.52 22.37 -0.80
CA LEU A 69 -17.43 21.08 -0.11
C LEU A 69 -17.15 21.31 1.38
N PRO A 70 -17.69 20.45 2.28
CA PRO A 70 -17.39 20.53 3.71
C PRO A 70 -15.88 20.49 3.97
N ASP A 71 -15.41 21.32 4.91
CA ASP A 71 -14.04 21.21 5.44
C ASP A 71 -13.97 19.97 6.34
N ASP A 72 -13.18 18.97 5.93
CA ASP A 72 -12.98 17.72 6.66
C ASP A 72 -12.26 17.92 8.01
N GLY A 73 -11.80 19.14 8.34
CA GLY A 73 -10.85 19.41 9.43
C GLY A 73 -11.38 19.36 10.88
N ALA A 74 -12.64 19.73 11.14
CA ALA A 74 -13.15 19.81 12.53
C ALA A 74 -13.93 18.56 12.99
N ASP A 75 -14.62 17.90 12.06
CA ASP A 75 -15.47 16.72 12.29
C ASP A 75 -15.07 15.55 11.36
N ALA A 76 -13.75 15.34 11.18
CA ALA A 76 -13.22 14.28 10.33
C ALA A 76 -13.81 12.91 10.70
N ASP A 77 -14.50 12.26 9.75
CA ASP A 77 -14.94 10.88 9.95
C ASP A 77 -13.71 9.98 10.10
N LEU A 78 -13.47 9.56 11.34
CA LEU A 78 -12.30 8.77 11.72
C LEU A 78 -12.20 7.45 10.93
N ARG A 79 -13.31 6.92 10.41
CA ARG A 79 -13.31 5.72 9.56
C ARG A 79 -12.58 5.99 8.25
N ILE A 80 -12.81 7.16 7.66
CA ILE A 80 -12.18 7.57 6.41
C ILE A 80 -10.72 7.95 6.66
N ALA A 81 -10.47 8.73 7.72
CA ALA A 81 -9.12 9.16 8.10
C ALA A 81 -8.20 7.97 8.40
N VAL A 82 -8.65 7.00 9.21
CA VAL A 82 -7.85 5.80 9.53
C VAL A 82 -7.64 4.90 8.31
N SER A 83 -8.64 4.81 7.42
CA SER A 83 -8.49 4.04 6.18
C SER A 83 -7.41 4.65 5.29
N ARG A 84 -7.44 5.97 5.08
CA ARG A 84 -6.40 6.67 4.32
C ARG A 84 -5.03 6.57 4.99
N PHE A 85 -4.95 6.82 6.29
CA PHE A 85 -3.72 6.71 7.06
C PHE A 85 -3.09 5.33 6.93
N THR A 86 -3.84 4.26 7.24
CA THR A 86 -3.34 2.89 7.20
C THR A 86 -3.03 2.42 5.79
N ARG A 87 -3.79 2.86 4.78
CA ARG A 87 -3.47 2.55 3.37
C ARG A 87 -2.13 3.11 2.95
N GLN A 88 -1.82 4.33 3.35
CA GLN A 88 -0.56 4.97 2.96
C GLN A 88 0.61 4.46 3.81
N TYR A 89 0.37 4.23 5.10
CA TYR A 89 1.35 3.55 5.95
C TYR A 89 1.73 2.17 5.38
N SER A 90 0.74 1.30 5.15
CA SER A 90 0.97 -0.03 4.57
C SER A 90 1.61 0.06 3.19
N SER A 91 1.24 1.04 2.36
CA SER A 91 1.86 1.21 1.03
C SER A 91 3.37 1.37 1.09
N SER A 92 3.84 2.23 2.00
CA SER A 92 5.24 2.60 2.07
C SER A 92 6.13 1.41 2.44
N ILE A 93 5.67 0.54 3.35
CA ILE A 93 6.44 -0.60 3.84
C ILE A 93 6.19 -1.88 3.04
N SER A 94 4.95 -2.16 2.64
CA SER A 94 4.62 -3.38 1.88
C SER A 94 5.26 -3.36 0.50
N ALA A 95 5.30 -2.20 -0.18
CA ALA A 95 5.96 -2.08 -1.48
C ALA A 95 7.43 -2.53 -1.40
N VAL A 96 8.18 -2.02 -0.42
CA VAL A 96 9.60 -2.34 -0.24
C VAL A 96 9.81 -3.80 0.15
N ALA A 97 9.02 -4.31 1.11
CA ALA A 97 9.14 -5.68 1.59
C ALA A 97 8.85 -6.72 0.50
N LEU A 98 7.78 -6.53 -0.27
CA LEU A 98 7.34 -7.48 -1.28
C LEU A 98 8.27 -7.47 -2.50
N VAL A 99 8.77 -6.30 -2.91
CA VAL A 99 9.76 -6.19 -4.00
C VAL A 99 11.08 -6.85 -3.61
N ALA A 100 11.59 -6.61 -2.41
CA ALA A 100 12.81 -7.27 -1.94
C ALA A 100 12.65 -8.79 -1.88
N LEU A 101 11.52 -9.28 -1.34
CA LEU A 101 11.22 -10.71 -1.21
C LEU A 101 11.15 -11.42 -2.57
N ALA A 102 10.49 -10.80 -3.56
CA ALA A 102 10.43 -11.30 -4.93
C ALA A 102 11.82 -11.39 -5.58
N ARG A 103 12.78 -10.59 -5.11
CA ARG A 103 14.20 -10.61 -5.52
C ARG A 103 15.10 -11.44 -4.60
N GLY A 104 14.54 -12.25 -3.71
CA GLY A 104 15.30 -13.16 -2.84
C GLY A 104 15.97 -12.50 -1.64
N VAL A 105 15.57 -11.26 -1.30
CA VAL A 105 16.10 -10.50 -0.16
C VAL A 105 15.03 -10.34 0.92
N GLY A 106 15.40 -10.64 2.16
CA GLY A 106 14.57 -10.46 3.33
C GLY A 106 15.00 -9.23 4.12
N LEU A 107 14.13 -8.22 4.21
CA LEU A 107 14.40 -6.99 4.96
C LEU A 107 13.71 -7.03 6.33
N ASP A 108 14.37 -6.53 7.37
CA ASP A 108 13.72 -6.27 8.66
C ASP A 108 12.88 -5.00 8.56
N LEU A 109 11.58 -5.16 8.31
CA LEU A 109 10.61 -4.07 8.28
C LEU A 109 9.82 -3.95 9.60
N SER A 110 10.38 -4.41 10.72
CA SER A 110 9.82 -4.12 12.04
C SER A 110 9.76 -2.61 12.27
N ALA A 111 8.86 -2.15 13.15
CA ALA A 111 8.70 -0.73 13.42
C ALA A 111 10.03 -0.06 13.85
N SER A 112 10.88 -0.76 14.61
CA SER A 112 12.18 -0.25 15.05
C SER A 112 13.16 0.09 13.91
N ARG A 113 12.94 -0.49 12.73
CA ARG A 113 13.80 -0.32 11.54
C ARG A 113 13.22 0.62 10.49
N CYS A 114 12.02 1.17 10.72
CA CYS A 114 11.33 2.00 9.74
C CYS A 114 11.19 3.44 10.24
N ARG A 115 11.47 4.41 9.36
CA ARG A 115 11.11 5.82 9.55
C ARG A 115 10.24 6.26 8.37
N LEU A 116 9.08 6.82 8.65
CA LEU A 116 8.12 7.25 7.65
C LEU A 116 8.30 8.73 7.38
N ILE A 117 8.31 9.09 6.11
CA ILE A 117 8.31 10.48 5.67
C ILE A 117 6.85 10.89 5.41
N VAL A 118 6.41 11.92 6.12
CA VAL A 118 5.06 12.45 6.00
C VAL A 118 5.00 13.41 4.81
N ARG A 119 3.98 13.21 3.96
CA ARG A 119 3.65 14.08 2.82
C ARG A 119 2.17 14.36 2.88
N SER A 120 1.78 15.64 2.80
CA SER A 120 0.37 16.03 2.83
C SER A 120 -0.41 15.34 3.96
N ASN A 121 0.16 15.37 5.17
CA ASN A 121 -0.41 14.79 6.40
C ASN A 121 -0.54 13.26 6.47
N ILE A 122 0.06 12.51 5.54
CA ILE A 122 0.03 11.04 5.54
C ILE A 122 1.43 10.44 5.51
N PRO A 123 1.69 9.30 6.18
CA PRO A 123 2.94 8.56 6.07
C PRO A 123 3.02 7.95 4.67
N PHE A 124 3.84 8.53 3.79
CA PHE A 124 3.78 8.25 2.35
C PHE A 124 5.00 7.51 1.83
N LEU A 125 6.19 7.84 2.34
CA LEU A 125 7.46 7.22 1.96
C LEU A 125 8.12 6.59 3.19
N VAL A 126 9.08 5.70 2.97
CA VAL A 126 9.86 5.06 4.03
C VAL A 126 11.36 5.22 3.79
N THR A 127 12.11 5.35 4.88
CA THR A 127 13.54 5.05 4.92
C THR A 127 13.79 3.99 6.00
N LEU A 128 14.75 3.10 5.73
CA LEU A 128 15.04 1.95 6.59
C LEU A 128 16.34 2.15 7.39
N ASP A 129 16.38 1.74 8.65
CA ASP A 129 17.61 1.70 9.45
C ASP A 129 18.23 0.30 9.38
N LEU A 130 18.70 -0.07 8.18
CA LEU A 130 19.19 -1.40 7.85
C LEU A 130 20.50 -1.29 7.06
N ARG A 131 21.46 -2.15 7.37
CA ARG A 131 22.70 -2.34 6.60
C ARG A 131 22.61 -3.53 5.64
N GLU A 132 23.52 -3.57 4.67
CA GLU A 132 23.57 -4.63 3.66
C GLU A 132 23.84 -6.03 4.25
N ASP A 133 24.59 -6.09 5.35
CA ASP A 133 24.92 -7.31 6.09
C ASP A 133 23.81 -7.75 7.05
N GLU A 134 22.78 -6.92 7.26
CA GLU A 134 21.59 -7.27 8.03
C GLU A 134 20.47 -7.85 7.14
N ALA A 135 20.50 -7.60 5.83
CA ALA A 135 19.52 -8.12 4.89
C ALA A 135 19.73 -9.62 4.63
N MET A 136 18.69 -10.42 4.84
CA MET A 136 18.72 -11.86 4.58
C MET A 136 18.73 -12.16 3.09
N ARG A 137 19.35 -13.27 2.70
CA ARG A 137 19.34 -13.83 1.35
C ARG A 137 18.75 -15.24 1.36
N CYS A 138 18.29 -15.73 0.22
CA CYS A 138 17.73 -17.08 0.10
C CYS A 138 18.52 -17.93 -0.90
N ALA A 139 18.81 -19.19 -0.54
CA ALA A 139 19.50 -20.12 -1.44
C ALA A 139 18.59 -20.62 -2.59
N GLU A 140 17.31 -20.88 -2.32
CA GLU A 140 16.31 -21.27 -3.34
C GLU A 140 15.94 -20.12 -4.29
N ARG A 141 16.20 -18.87 -3.90
CA ARG A 141 15.97 -17.68 -4.72
C ARG A 141 17.21 -16.76 -4.65
N PRO A 142 18.29 -17.10 -5.36
CA PRO A 142 19.50 -16.28 -5.37
C PRO A 142 19.22 -14.87 -5.85
N THR A 143 19.84 -13.88 -5.21
CA THR A 143 19.67 -12.46 -5.53
C THR A 143 20.88 -11.90 -6.26
N THR A 144 20.64 -10.94 -7.15
CA THR A 144 21.68 -10.07 -7.74
C THR A 144 21.82 -8.75 -7.01
N LEU A 145 20.94 -8.47 -6.03
CA LEU A 145 21.03 -7.27 -5.21
C LEU A 145 22.24 -7.36 -4.26
N PRO A 146 22.90 -6.24 -3.93
CA PRO A 146 24.11 -6.22 -3.12
C PRO A 146 23.80 -6.38 -1.61
N ALA A 147 23.06 -7.42 -1.26
CA ALA A 147 22.90 -7.87 0.12
C ALA A 147 24.04 -8.81 0.48
N THR A 148 24.60 -8.68 1.68
CA THR A 148 25.74 -9.48 2.14
C THR A 148 25.45 -10.27 3.42
N GLY A 149 24.24 -10.12 3.97
CA GLY A 149 23.82 -10.77 5.21
C GLY A 149 23.62 -12.28 5.09
N PRO A 150 23.05 -12.91 6.15
CA PRO A 150 22.91 -14.36 6.25
C PRO A 150 22.07 -14.96 5.11
N ILE A 151 22.40 -16.19 4.72
CA ILE A 151 21.62 -16.97 3.75
C ILE A 151 20.73 -17.95 4.50
N VAL A 152 19.42 -17.90 4.25
CA VAL A 152 18.50 -18.97 4.65
C VAL A 152 18.40 -20.03 3.56
N PRO A 153 18.24 -21.31 3.92
CA PRO A 153 18.17 -22.39 2.95
C PRO A 153 16.93 -22.31 2.06
N THR A 154 15.77 -21.99 2.63
CA THR A 154 14.48 -22.11 1.93
C THR A 154 13.76 -20.77 1.75
N LEU A 155 12.95 -20.69 0.70
CA LEU A 155 12.05 -19.56 0.46
C LEU A 155 10.95 -19.48 1.52
N ALA A 156 10.54 -20.60 2.10
CA ALA A 156 9.60 -20.63 3.22
C ALA A 156 10.15 -19.91 4.45
N GLU A 157 11.43 -20.11 4.78
CA GLU A 157 12.10 -19.39 5.86
C GLU A 157 12.24 -17.89 5.57
N LEU A 158 12.60 -17.51 4.34
CA LEU A 158 12.68 -16.11 3.94
C LEU A 158 11.31 -15.42 4.06
N ARG A 159 10.26 -16.06 3.53
CA ARG A 159 8.86 -15.58 3.64
C ARG A 159 8.46 -15.44 5.10
N ALA A 160 8.75 -16.45 5.94
CA ALA A 160 8.38 -16.41 7.34
C ALA A 160 9.07 -15.27 8.09
N TYR A 161 10.34 -15.00 7.80
CA TYR A 161 11.06 -13.86 8.34
C TYR A 161 10.42 -12.54 7.89
N VAL A 162 10.26 -12.33 6.58
CA VAL A 162 9.71 -11.06 6.04
C VAL A 162 8.30 -10.81 6.56
N TRP A 163 7.43 -11.82 6.56
CA TRP A 163 6.05 -11.69 7.00
C TRP A 163 5.96 -11.42 8.50
N ARG A 164 6.83 -12.02 9.33
CA ARG A 164 6.89 -11.67 10.75
C ARG A 164 7.30 -10.22 10.96
N LYS A 165 8.37 -9.78 10.29
CA LYS A 165 8.90 -8.40 10.42
C LYS A 165 7.91 -7.35 9.92
N LEU A 166 7.27 -7.61 8.79
CA LEU A 166 6.29 -6.69 8.19
C LEU A 166 4.95 -6.70 8.94
N TYR A 167 4.36 -7.88 9.20
CA TYR A 167 3.00 -7.97 9.70
C TYR A 167 2.94 -8.01 11.22
N ALA A 168 3.70 -8.89 11.89
CA ALA A 168 3.61 -9.05 13.33
C ALA A 168 4.34 -7.94 14.10
N GLU A 169 5.51 -7.51 13.62
CA GLU A 169 6.35 -6.53 14.31
C GLU A 169 6.14 -5.08 13.83
N ASN A 170 5.15 -4.83 12.96
CA ASN A 170 4.85 -3.50 12.44
C ASN A 170 3.34 -3.26 12.17
N ILE A 171 2.76 -3.89 11.14
CA ILE A 171 1.37 -3.60 10.71
C ILE A 171 0.31 -3.98 11.75
N ALA A 172 0.38 -5.19 12.33
CA ALA A 172 -0.65 -5.67 13.25
C ALA A 172 -0.71 -4.84 14.55
N PRO A 173 0.43 -4.53 15.22
CA PRO A 173 0.41 -3.62 16.37
C PRO A 173 -0.19 -2.25 16.05
N LEU A 174 0.16 -1.66 14.90
CA LEU A 174 -0.41 -0.39 14.46
C LEU A 174 -1.94 -0.47 14.33
N PHE A 175 -2.45 -1.53 13.69
CA PHE A 175 -3.89 -1.70 13.47
C PHE A 175 -4.65 -1.92 14.77
N GLU A 176 -4.06 -2.62 15.75
CA GLU A 176 -4.67 -2.72 17.08
C GLU A 176 -4.73 -1.36 17.78
N ARG A 177 -3.66 -0.55 17.75
CA ARG A 177 -3.69 0.81 18.31
C ARG A 177 -4.70 1.71 17.59
N ALA A 178 -4.77 1.63 16.27
CA ALA A 178 -5.74 2.37 15.48
C ALA A 178 -7.18 1.95 15.81
N ARG A 179 -7.44 0.66 16.03
CA ARG A 179 -8.74 0.15 16.50
C ARG A 179 -9.08 0.68 17.90
N GLU A 180 -8.12 0.69 18.82
CA GLU A 180 -8.32 1.23 20.19
C GLU A 180 -8.82 2.68 20.16
N ILE A 181 -8.29 3.49 19.25
CA ILE A 181 -8.61 4.92 19.11
C ILE A 181 -9.92 5.14 18.35
N THR A 182 -10.06 4.51 17.18
CA THR A 182 -11.12 4.85 16.21
C THR A 182 -12.36 3.97 16.32
N LYS A 183 -12.24 2.83 17.01
CA LYS A 183 -13.26 1.76 17.06
C LYS A 183 -13.64 1.17 15.69
N VAL A 184 -12.86 1.48 14.65
CA VAL A 184 -13.02 0.94 13.31
C VAL A 184 -12.57 -0.52 13.26
N SER A 185 -13.29 -1.35 12.53
CA SER A 185 -12.94 -2.75 12.35
C SER A 185 -11.52 -2.90 11.74
N PRO A 186 -10.64 -3.73 12.32
CA PRO A 186 -9.36 -4.09 11.73
C PRO A 186 -9.47 -4.63 10.31
N ARG A 187 -10.62 -5.22 9.93
CA ARG A 187 -10.84 -5.71 8.58
C ARG A 187 -10.68 -4.61 7.52
N LEU A 188 -11.06 -3.35 7.84
CA LEU A 188 -10.84 -2.20 6.96
C LEU A 188 -9.36 -1.88 6.78
N MET A 189 -8.56 -2.01 7.84
CA MET A 189 -7.12 -1.72 7.79
C MET A 189 -6.37 -2.88 7.10
N TRP A 190 -6.73 -4.12 7.40
CA TRP A 190 -6.17 -5.30 6.74
C TRP A 190 -6.49 -5.36 5.25
N THR A 191 -7.64 -4.87 4.77
CA THR A 191 -7.89 -4.81 3.32
C THR A 191 -6.95 -3.81 2.63
N ASN A 192 -6.49 -2.77 3.34
CA ASN A 192 -5.48 -1.86 2.82
C ASN A 192 -4.11 -2.53 2.73
N ALA A 193 -3.73 -3.38 3.68
CA ALA A 193 -2.52 -4.18 3.58
C ALA A 193 -2.62 -5.24 2.46
N ALA A 194 -3.75 -5.93 2.37
CA ALA A 194 -4.01 -6.94 1.33
C ALA A 194 -3.97 -6.32 -0.07
N GLU A 195 -4.55 -5.12 -0.25
CA GLU A 195 -4.45 -4.36 -1.50
C GLU A 195 -3.01 -4.26 -2.01
N TRP A 196 -2.02 -4.02 -1.14
CA TRP A 196 -0.63 -3.92 -1.60
C TRP A 196 -0.01 -5.25 -1.99
N VAL A 197 -0.50 -6.37 -1.46
CA VAL A 197 -0.12 -7.70 -1.96
C VAL A 197 -0.62 -7.89 -3.40
N GLY A 198 -1.89 -7.57 -3.67
CA GLY A 198 -2.46 -7.67 -5.02
C GLY A 198 -1.84 -6.65 -5.99
N LEU A 199 -1.71 -5.40 -5.56
CA LEU A 199 -1.16 -4.33 -6.39
C LEU A 199 0.28 -4.64 -6.82
N THR A 200 1.11 -5.19 -5.92
CA THR A 200 2.50 -5.54 -6.27
C THR A 200 2.57 -6.62 -7.36
N SER A 201 1.74 -7.67 -7.29
CA SER A 201 1.72 -8.67 -8.36
C SER A 201 1.15 -8.12 -9.66
N ASP A 202 0.06 -7.36 -9.59
CA ASP A 202 -0.61 -6.84 -10.77
C ASP A 202 0.30 -5.86 -11.52
N THR A 203 1.03 -5.02 -10.78
CA THR A 203 2.04 -4.12 -11.36
C THR A 203 3.24 -4.89 -11.90
N ALA A 204 3.66 -5.98 -11.27
CA ALA A 204 4.72 -6.83 -11.82
C ALA A 204 4.29 -7.48 -13.15
N ASP A 205 3.05 -7.97 -13.25
CA ASP A 205 2.49 -8.49 -14.51
C ASP A 205 2.40 -7.41 -15.60
N GLU A 206 2.13 -6.16 -15.19
CA GLU A 206 2.00 -5.03 -16.10
C GLU A 206 3.33 -4.55 -16.70
N TYR A 207 4.38 -4.46 -15.87
CA TYR A 207 5.62 -3.77 -16.24
C TYR A 207 6.83 -4.69 -16.44
N LEU A 208 6.77 -5.94 -15.99
CA LEU A 208 7.89 -6.88 -16.09
C LEU A 208 7.62 -7.97 -17.14
N SER A 209 8.69 -8.64 -17.56
CA SER A 209 8.53 -9.87 -18.36
C SER A 209 7.89 -10.98 -17.52
N PRO A 210 7.19 -11.96 -18.12
CA PRO A 210 6.55 -13.04 -17.37
C PRO A 210 7.49 -13.78 -16.41
N ALA A 211 8.75 -14.01 -16.82
CA ALA A 211 9.76 -14.64 -15.97
C ALA A 211 10.16 -13.77 -14.78
N ALA A 212 10.22 -12.45 -14.95
CA ALA A 212 10.54 -11.51 -13.88
C ALA A 212 9.35 -11.24 -12.94
N ALA A 213 8.10 -11.37 -13.44
CA ALA A 213 6.87 -11.22 -12.66
C ALA A 213 6.53 -12.46 -11.81
N ALA A 214 6.90 -13.66 -12.27
CA ALA A 214 6.54 -14.92 -11.60
C ALA A 214 6.81 -14.97 -10.08
N PRO A 215 7.98 -14.51 -9.55
CA PRO A 215 8.22 -14.49 -8.11
C PRO A 215 7.21 -13.66 -7.31
N PHE A 216 6.71 -12.56 -7.87
CA PHE A 216 5.72 -11.69 -7.23
C PHE A 216 4.35 -12.37 -7.13
N VAL A 217 3.96 -13.09 -8.19
CA VAL A 217 2.73 -13.87 -8.24
C VAL A 217 2.79 -15.04 -7.24
N GLU A 218 3.92 -15.75 -7.18
CA GLU A 218 4.16 -16.81 -6.20
C GLU A 218 4.06 -16.31 -4.75
N ASP A 219 4.69 -15.16 -4.45
CA ASP A 219 4.68 -14.59 -3.10
C ASP A 219 3.28 -14.09 -2.70
N ARG A 220 2.52 -13.53 -3.64
CA ARG A 220 1.10 -13.21 -3.45
C ARG A 220 0.30 -14.46 -3.08
N ILE A 221 0.41 -15.53 -3.88
CA ILE A 221 -0.34 -16.77 -3.64
C ILE A 221 0.03 -17.33 -2.27
N ALA A 222 1.32 -17.34 -1.94
CA ALA A 222 1.81 -17.84 -0.66
C ALA A 222 1.28 -17.04 0.52
N VAL A 223 1.34 -15.71 0.49
CA VAL A 223 0.95 -14.88 1.65
C VAL A 223 -0.57 -14.80 1.83
N LEU A 224 -1.36 -14.82 0.76
CA LEU A 224 -2.83 -14.78 0.85
C LEU A 224 -3.44 -16.16 1.11
N GLY A 225 -2.76 -17.22 0.67
CA GLY A 225 -3.14 -18.62 0.89
C GLY A 225 -2.64 -19.22 2.20
N ALA A 226 -1.75 -18.55 2.92
CA ALA A 226 -1.26 -19.01 4.22
C ALA A 226 -2.40 -19.10 5.24
N ALA A 227 -2.44 -20.17 6.04
CA ALA A 227 -3.44 -20.34 7.11
C ALA A 227 -3.28 -19.31 8.23
N ALA A 228 -2.03 -18.91 8.53
CA ALA A 228 -1.69 -17.88 9.51
C ALA A 228 -0.44 -17.13 9.04
N LEU A 229 -0.30 -15.87 9.46
CA LEU A 229 0.93 -15.10 9.27
C LEU A 229 1.84 -15.29 10.50
N PRO A 230 3.15 -15.54 10.33
CA PRO A 230 4.06 -15.74 11.45
C PRO A 230 4.04 -14.58 12.45
N GLY A 231 3.76 -14.89 13.72
CA GLY A 231 3.71 -13.90 14.80
C GLY A 231 2.41 -13.08 14.89
N VAL A 232 1.48 -13.21 13.93
CA VAL A 232 0.16 -12.58 14.00
C VAL A 232 -0.82 -13.56 14.67
N THR A 233 -1.57 -13.09 15.66
CA THR A 233 -2.53 -13.93 16.38
C THR A 233 -3.72 -14.31 15.51
N GLY A 234 -4.07 -15.61 15.49
CA GLY A 234 -5.25 -16.13 14.83
C GLY A 234 -5.03 -16.50 13.35
N PRO A 235 -6.14 -16.71 12.59
CA PRO A 235 -6.07 -16.96 11.16
C PRO A 235 -5.45 -15.79 10.41
N ASN A 236 -4.92 -16.05 9.21
CA ASN A 236 -4.36 -15.01 8.36
C ASN A 236 -5.38 -13.89 8.09
N PRO A 237 -5.12 -12.66 8.56
CA PRO A 237 -6.08 -11.57 8.46
C PRO A 237 -6.25 -11.05 7.02
N LEU A 238 -5.38 -11.44 6.09
CA LEU A 238 -5.46 -11.09 4.67
C LEU A 238 -6.40 -12.00 3.87
N THR A 239 -6.78 -13.16 4.44
CA THR A 239 -7.59 -14.16 3.76
C THR A 239 -8.96 -13.59 3.37
N SER A 240 -9.35 -13.86 2.12
CA SER A 240 -10.63 -13.41 1.53
C SER A 240 -10.86 -11.89 1.59
N LEU A 241 -9.78 -11.09 1.66
CA LEU A 241 -9.86 -9.64 1.54
C LEU A 241 -9.71 -9.15 0.09
N LEU A 242 -9.24 -10.03 -0.79
CA LEU A 242 -9.12 -9.79 -2.22
C LEU A 242 -9.81 -10.91 -3.01
N THR A 243 -10.33 -10.53 -4.18
CA THR A 243 -10.75 -11.42 -5.26
C THR A 243 -10.07 -10.98 -6.55
N TRP A 244 -10.06 -11.80 -7.60
CA TRP A 244 -9.52 -11.43 -8.90
C TRP A 244 -10.62 -11.44 -9.95
N SER A 245 -10.53 -10.54 -10.93
CA SER A 245 -11.33 -10.65 -12.15
C SER A 245 -10.91 -11.88 -12.95
N ASP A 246 -11.73 -12.27 -13.92
CA ASP A 246 -11.33 -13.29 -14.88
C ASP A 246 -10.07 -12.84 -15.63
N PRO A 247 -9.12 -13.77 -15.89
CA PRO A 247 -7.96 -13.50 -16.72
C PRO A 247 -8.34 -13.02 -18.12
N ALA A 248 -7.52 -12.12 -18.67
CA ALA A 248 -7.61 -11.65 -20.05
C ALA A 248 -6.22 -11.68 -20.69
N SER A 249 -6.13 -11.54 -22.01
CA SER A 249 -4.83 -11.56 -22.72
C SER A 249 -3.90 -10.43 -22.27
N ASP A 250 -4.45 -9.29 -21.88
CA ASP A 250 -3.74 -8.13 -21.34
C ASP A 250 -3.62 -8.13 -19.80
N LEU A 251 -4.25 -9.10 -19.13
CA LEU A 251 -4.26 -9.28 -17.68
C LEU A 251 -4.23 -10.78 -17.35
N PRO A 252 -3.08 -11.46 -17.52
CA PRO A 252 -2.99 -12.93 -17.51
C PRO A 252 -3.35 -13.58 -16.17
N HIS A 253 -3.29 -12.82 -15.07
CA HIS A 253 -3.71 -13.27 -13.74
C HIS A 253 -4.94 -12.54 -13.21
N GLY A 254 -5.65 -11.79 -14.08
CA GLY A 254 -6.75 -10.91 -13.70
C GLY A 254 -6.29 -9.69 -12.90
N HIS A 255 -7.22 -8.77 -12.63
CA HIS A 255 -6.99 -7.63 -11.75
C HIS A 255 -7.57 -7.89 -10.36
N HIS A 256 -6.81 -7.57 -9.31
CA HIS A 256 -7.32 -7.70 -7.95
C HIS A 256 -8.44 -6.70 -7.65
N VAL A 257 -9.41 -7.15 -6.87
CA VAL A 257 -10.55 -6.37 -6.37
C VAL A 257 -10.58 -6.52 -4.87
N ARG A 258 -10.76 -5.41 -4.17
CA ARG A 258 -10.90 -5.42 -2.71
C ARG A 258 -12.27 -5.92 -2.29
N GLY A 259 -12.32 -6.82 -1.31
CA GLY A 259 -13.56 -7.28 -0.69
C GLY A 259 -14.20 -6.26 0.26
N VAL A 260 -13.47 -5.21 0.65
CA VAL A 260 -13.95 -4.14 1.52
C VAL A 260 -13.55 -2.78 0.94
N CYS A 261 -14.53 -1.86 0.83
CA CYS A 261 -14.30 -0.50 0.33
C CYS A 261 -13.45 0.32 1.32
N CYS A 262 -12.45 1.07 0.80
CA CYS A 262 -11.62 1.95 1.61
C CYS A 262 -12.29 3.25 2.04
N VAL A 263 -13.48 3.56 1.52
CA VAL A 263 -14.26 4.78 1.76
C VAL A 263 -13.54 6.12 1.50
N THR A 264 -12.32 6.11 0.95
CA THR A 264 -11.55 7.36 0.75
C THR A 264 -12.13 8.29 -0.32
N PHE A 265 -13.06 7.81 -1.15
CA PHE A 265 -13.78 8.64 -2.12
C PHE A 265 -14.77 9.63 -1.49
N TYR A 266 -14.98 9.55 -0.16
CA TYR A 266 -15.72 10.54 0.61
C TYR A 266 -14.87 11.77 0.99
N LEU A 267 -13.53 11.68 0.93
CA LEU A 267 -12.66 12.81 1.26
C LEU A 267 -12.80 13.90 0.21
N SER A 268 -12.78 15.16 0.62
CA SER A 268 -12.91 16.32 -0.27
C SER A 268 -11.89 16.30 -1.43
N ASP A 269 -10.62 15.97 -1.15
CA ASP A 269 -9.55 15.88 -2.16
C ASP A 269 -9.62 14.62 -3.06
N ARG A 270 -10.56 13.72 -2.77
CA ARG A 270 -10.78 12.45 -3.47
C ARG A 270 -12.24 12.26 -3.86
N LEU A 271 -13.06 13.32 -3.82
CA LEU A 271 -14.50 13.20 -3.90
C LEU A 271 -14.92 12.45 -5.16
N GLY A 272 -15.66 11.35 -4.98
CA GLY A 272 -16.13 10.48 -6.06
C GLY A 272 -15.04 9.63 -6.73
N ARG A 273 -13.75 9.81 -6.44
CA ARG A 273 -12.65 9.11 -7.15
C ARG A 273 -12.53 7.64 -6.71
N LEU A 274 -13.19 6.76 -7.45
CA LEU A 274 -13.05 5.31 -7.30
C LEU A 274 -11.74 4.80 -7.93
N CYS A 275 -11.15 3.78 -7.31
CA CYS A 275 -9.95 3.10 -7.79
C CYS A 275 -10.32 1.88 -8.66
N ALA A 276 -9.40 1.39 -9.50
CA ALA A 276 -9.65 0.22 -10.36
C ALA A 276 -9.93 -1.07 -9.56
N ASN A 277 -9.42 -1.17 -8.34
CA ASN A 277 -9.68 -2.27 -7.42
C ASN A 277 -10.87 -2.03 -6.46
N CYS A 278 -11.65 -0.96 -6.66
CA CYS A 278 -12.78 -0.62 -5.80
C CYS A 278 -13.95 -1.59 -6.03
N PRO A 279 -14.57 -2.16 -4.98
CA PRO A 279 -15.72 -3.05 -5.13
C PRO A 279 -16.99 -2.34 -5.62
N PHE A 280 -17.05 -1.01 -5.54
CA PHE A 280 -18.20 -0.23 -6.02
C PHE A 280 -18.13 0.15 -7.49
N LEU A 281 -16.98 -0.03 -8.14
CA LEU A 281 -16.83 0.20 -9.56
C LEU A 281 -17.26 -1.07 -10.32
N PRO A 282 -18.19 -1.00 -11.29
CA PRO A 282 -18.60 -2.15 -12.09
C PRO A 282 -17.43 -2.86 -12.79
N ALA A 283 -17.57 -4.15 -13.06
CA ALA A 283 -16.50 -4.98 -13.63
C ALA A 283 -15.87 -4.39 -14.90
N ASP A 284 -16.70 -4.00 -15.87
CA ASP A 284 -16.22 -3.46 -17.14
C ASP A 284 -15.53 -2.10 -16.96
N ASP A 285 -16.05 -1.23 -16.10
CA ASP A 285 -15.43 0.06 -15.79
C ASP A 285 -14.10 -0.09 -15.05
N ARG A 286 -13.95 -1.12 -14.20
CA ARG A 286 -12.65 -1.43 -13.57
C ARG A 286 -11.61 -1.79 -14.62
N LEU A 287 -11.92 -2.73 -15.52
CA LEU A 287 -10.99 -3.16 -16.57
C LEU A 287 -10.67 -2.01 -17.54
N ALA A 288 -11.66 -1.20 -17.89
CA ALA A 288 -11.44 0.01 -18.68
C ALA A 288 -10.49 0.99 -17.97
N LEU A 289 -10.63 1.17 -16.65
CA LEU A 289 -9.77 2.04 -15.87
C LEU A 289 -8.34 1.49 -15.71
N VAL A 290 -8.16 0.17 -15.58
CA VAL A 290 -6.84 -0.47 -15.61
C VAL A 290 -6.16 -0.18 -16.95
N ARG A 291 -6.84 -0.47 -18.06
CA ARG A 291 -6.32 -0.25 -19.43
C ARG A 291 -6.00 1.21 -19.73
N GLU A 292 -6.84 2.14 -19.26
CA GLU A 292 -6.61 3.58 -19.45
C GLU A 292 -5.37 4.07 -18.68
N ARG A 293 -5.11 3.50 -17.50
CA ARG A 293 -3.96 3.88 -16.66
C ARG A 293 -2.68 3.15 -17.03
N HIS A 294 -2.78 2.11 -17.87
CA HIS A 294 -1.66 1.28 -18.25
C HIS A 294 -0.54 2.08 -18.92
N GLY A 295 0.67 2.00 -18.37
CA GLY A 295 1.84 2.73 -18.89
C GLY A 295 1.74 4.26 -18.79
N VAL A 296 0.75 4.79 -18.07
CA VAL A 296 0.53 6.24 -17.93
C VAL A 296 1.13 6.75 -16.61
N PRO A 297 1.99 7.79 -16.62
CA PRO A 297 2.59 8.35 -15.41
C PRO A 297 1.58 8.79 -14.34
N MET A 298 2.02 8.83 -13.07
CA MET A 298 1.23 9.42 -11.98
C MET A 298 0.88 10.88 -12.31
N GLY A 299 -0.36 11.28 -12.03
CA GLY A 299 -0.79 12.66 -12.18
C GLY A 299 -1.23 13.06 -13.59
N THR A 300 -1.07 12.19 -14.59
CA THR A 300 -1.66 12.40 -15.92
C THR A 300 -3.19 12.55 -15.80
N PRO A 301 -3.80 13.57 -16.44
CA PRO A 301 -5.24 13.73 -16.45
C PRO A 301 -5.97 12.47 -16.93
N GLY A 302 -7.04 12.12 -16.23
CA GLY A 302 -7.88 10.97 -16.54
C GLY A 302 -8.57 11.05 -17.88
N GLY A 303 -8.71 9.90 -18.52
CA GLY A 303 -9.53 9.74 -19.72
C GLY A 303 -10.98 9.38 -19.40
N PRO A 304 -11.75 8.90 -20.40
CA PRO A 304 -13.15 8.54 -20.24
C PRO A 304 -13.45 7.50 -19.14
N ALA A 305 -12.56 6.55 -18.89
CA ALA A 305 -12.76 5.53 -17.85
C ALA A 305 -12.62 6.13 -16.45
N GLU A 306 -11.65 7.01 -16.21
CA GLU A 306 -11.55 7.74 -14.94
C GLU A 306 -12.76 8.65 -14.71
N GLN A 307 -13.24 9.35 -15.75
CA GLN A 307 -14.45 10.18 -15.63
C GLN A 307 -15.70 9.34 -15.30
N ARG A 308 -15.85 8.15 -15.88
CA ARG A 308 -16.92 7.21 -15.51
C ARG A 308 -16.78 6.74 -14.06
N ALA A 309 -15.58 6.37 -13.64
CA ALA A 309 -15.34 5.95 -12.25
C ALA A 309 -15.65 7.06 -11.23
N ILE A 310 -15.34 8.32 -11.56
CA ILE A 310 -15.72 9.49 -10.76
C ILE A 310 -17.24 9.63 -10.67
N ARG A 311 -17.94 9.53 -11.80
CA ARG A 311 -19.41 9.61 -11.84
C ARG A 311 -20.08 8.55 -10.96
N VAL A 312 -19.65 7.28 -11.09
CA VAL A 312 -20.15 6.19 -10.24
C VAL A 312 -19.90 6.49 -8.76
N GLY A 313 -18.74 7.05 -8.41
CA GLY A 313 -18.46 7.47 -7.04
C GLY A 313 -19.38 8.60 -6.57
N LEU A 314 -19.64 9.61 -7.39
CA LEU A 314 -20.57 10.71 -7.06
C LEU A 314 -22.02 10.21 -6.91
N GLU A 315 -22.44 9.23 -7.72
CA GLU A 315 -23.73 8.55 -7.57
C GLU A 315 -23.82 7.80 -6.23
N LYS A 316 -22.75 7.09 -5.83
CA LYS A 316 -22.68 6.42 -4.52
C LYS A 316 -22.74 7.40 -3.34
N LEU A 317 -22.34 8.64 -3.54
CA LEU A 317 -22.46 9.71 -2.55
C LEU A 317 -23.83 10.41 -2.57
N GLY A 318 -24.69 10.11 -3.55
CA GLY A 318 -25.97 10.82 -3.74
C GLY A 318 -25.80 12.27 -4.22
N ILE A 319 -24.66 12.58 -4.85
CA ILE A 319 -24.34 13.92 -5.38
C ILE A 319 -24.72 14.02 -6.87
N ALA A 320 -24.57 12.95 -7.63
CA ALA A 320 -24.93 12.95 -9.05
C ALA A 320 -26.44 13.17 -9.25
N GLY A 321 -26.81 14.20 -10.01
CA GLY A 321 -28.21 14.57 -10.28
C GLY A 321 -28.74 15.77 -9.48
N ARG A 322 -27.87 16.51 -8.78
CA ARG A 322 -28.14 17.85 -8.25
C ARG A 322 -27.54 18.93 -9.14
#